data_AF-A0A150X9Q3-F1
#
_entry.id   AF-A0A150X9Q3-F1
#
_cell.length_a   1.000
_cell.length_b   1.000
_cell.length_c   1.000
_cell.angle_alpha   90.00
_cell.angle_beta   90.00
_cell.angle_gamma   90.00
#
_symmetry.space_group_name_H-M   'P 1'
#
loop_
_entity.id
_entity.type
_entity.pdbx_description
1 polymer ?
#
loop_
_entity_poly.entity_id
_entity_poly.type
_entity_poly.pdbx_seq_one_letter_code
_entity_poly.pdbx_strand_id
1 'polypeptide(L)'
;MLSVKVKSTKANYQTESKLKRNNNQNIKIMKMKTTIKALALASLMMFGGSLNAQQFGTTATVVGGFPSRDQDLSKLPKMERDIIILQNVLSDMFRESSQQLYSSSSNDIKGIHIPGKGVIFNLGDNSLFGRVIFAESINLNVKSTDEKKKDDKEKIDIDQSNKDRENELKELSTEFLLNYGSILTEVKDNEQIMLNVKYSPISDNSRRANQGENIVFVNTRGRSNSKRISSSIQFKDLKDLLSGKLSFEAAKGKITTKVIDDETKESSDTKIMAGILDDLFKSTFDGTYRKTSNTSWTYFEGFGLMYNIGLTYSSGGDNARVAFYSGQRVDVIKEDTEEKKKEEEQLKKVEESFDDLIELAKESLITYGRTLRSVKSDEVIILNLNFSNFFTKNMLPKSVRISVNKSQIDQFSKGGISLDQLKKDIDVKKLTSSINSSAEGIYFVQPSSTEAQSVYDKVRVLNGKAEGKN
;
A
#
# COMPACT_ATOMS: atom_id res chain seq x y z
N MET A 1 26.56 -8.37 69.22
CA MET A 1 25.74 -7.51 68.34
C MET A 1 26.59 -6.31 67.92
N LEU A 2 27.22 -6.37 66.74
CA LEU A 2 28.03 -5.28 66.19
C LEU A 2 27.23 -4.58 65.08
N SER A 3 26.91 -3.31 65.31
CA SER A 3 26.18 -2.45 64.38
C SER A 3 27.15 -1.75 63.43
N VAL A 4 27.12 -2.10 62.15
CA VAL A 4 27.95 -1.47 61.10
C VAL A 4 27.17 -0.33 60.45
N LYS A 5 27.72 0.88 60.55
CA LYS A 5 27.16 2.14 60.03
C LYS A 5 27.78 2.43 58.65
N VAL A 6 27.01 2.27 57.57
CA VAL A 6 27.47 2.56 56.21
C VAL A 6 27.32 4.06 55.91
N LYS A 7 28.45 4.73 55.65
CA LYS A 7 28.50 6.11 55.14
C LYS A 7 28.32 6.10 53.62
N SER A 8 27.30 6.81 53.14
CA SER A 8 27.02 7.06 51.72
C SER A 8 27.75 8.32 51.26
N THR A 9 28.71 8.17 50.35
CA THR A 9 29.45 9.28 49.72
C THR A 9 28.72 9.72 48.45
N LYS A 10 28.20 10.94 48.43
CA LYS A 10 27.62 11.57 47.23
C LYS A 10 28.76 12.12 46.35
N ALA A 11 28.85 11.66 45.11
CA ALA A 11 29.70 12.25 44.08
C ALA A 11 28.93 13.33 43.32
N ASN A 12 29.44 14.56 43.38
CA ASN A 12 29.01 15.72 42.60
C ASN A 12 29.72 15.69 41.25
N TYR A 13 28.99 15.61 40.14
CA TYR A 13 29.51 15.96 38.83
C TYR A 13 28.83 17.24 38.35
N GLN A 14 29.58 18.35 38.45
CA GLN A 14 29.33 19.56 37.68
C GLN A 14 29.94 19.36 36.29
N THR A 15 29.14 19.52 35.25
CA THR A 15 29.62 19.79 33.89
C THR A 15 28.90 21.00 33.34
N GLU A 16 29.62 22.12 33.34
CA GLU A 16 29.35 23.26 32.49
C GLU A 16 29.62 22.89 31.03
N SER A 17 28.71 23.24 30.12
CA SER A 17 29.12 23.80 28.83
C SER A 17 28.00 24.67 28.28
N LYS A 18 28.28 25.97 28.26
CA LYS A 18 27.51 27.01 27.56
C LYS A 18 27.88 26.94 26.08
N LEU A 19 26.90 26.73 25.21
CA LEU A 19 26.99 27.07 23.79
C LEU A 19 25.62 27.48 23.28
N LYS A 20 25.26 28.75 23.51
CA LYS A 20 24.14 29.42 22.84
C LYS A 20 24.63 29.86 21.46
N ARG A 21 24.22 29.14 20.40
CA ARG A 21 24.22 29.67 19.03
C ARG A 21 22.82 30.17 18.71
N ASN A 22 22.67 31.49 18.63
CA ASN A 22 21.49 32.15 18.07
C ASN A 22 21.50 31.94 16.55
N ASN A 23 20.66 31.02 16.07
CA ASN A 23 20.28 30.96 14.66
C ASN A 23 18.91 31.65 14.52
N ASN A 24 18.95 32.95 14.22
CA ASN A 24 17.80 33.67 13.67
C ASN A 24 17.58 33.18 12.24
N GLN A 25 16.78 32.13 12.06
CA GLN A 25 16.22 31.80 10.77
C GLN A 25 14.91 32.57 10.59
N ASN A 26 14.91 33.51 9.66
CA ASN A 26 13.71 34.09 9.08
C ASN A 26 12.91 32.96 8.41
N ILE A 27 11.93 32.41 9.13
CA ILE A 27 10.92 31.54 8.56
C ILE A 27 10.03 32.42 7.68
N LYS A 28 10.29 32.38 6.37
CA LYS A 28 9.39 32.93 5.36
C LYS A 28 8.15 32.04 5.32
N ILE A 29 7.13 32.43 6.09
CA ILE A 29 5.81 31.79 6.09
C ILE A 29 5.26 31.90 4.66
N MET A 30 5.32 30.81 3.89
CA MET A 30 4.60 30.67 2.63
C MET A 30 3.11 30.68 2.97
N LYS A 31 2.43 31.80 2.68
CA LYS A 31 0.97 31.85 2.63
C LYS A 31 0.53 31.05 1.41
N MET A 32 0.26 29.76 1.58
CA MET A 32 -0.51 29.00 0.59
C MET A 32 -1.91 29.61 0.53
N LYS A 33 -2.27 30.17 -0.61
CA LYS A 33 -3.65 30.55 -0.91
C LYS A 33 -4.42 29.26 -1.15
N THR A 34 -5.02 28.70 -0.10
CA THR A 34 -6.04 27.67 -0.23
C THR A 34 -7.21 28.26 -1.00
N THR A 35 -7.27 27.96 -2.29
CA THR A 35 -8.42 28.31 -3.11
C THR A 35 -9.49 27.28 -2.76
N ILE A 36 -10.29 27.60 -1.75
CA ILE A 36 -11.49 26.83 -1.41
C ILE A 36 -12.40 26.91 -2.63
N LYS A 37 -12.34 25.90 -3.50
CA LYS A 37 -13.40 25.65 -4.47
C LYS A 37 -14.61 25.25 -3.65
N ALA A 38 -15.44 26.25 -3.32
CA ALA A 38 -16.75 26.05 -2.73
C ALA A 38 -17.60 25.29 -3.77
N LEU A 39 -17.54 23.96 -3.72
CA LEU A 39 -18.51 23.10 -4.35
C LEU A 39 -19.77 23.24 -3.52
N ALA A 40 -20.71 24.03 -4.04
CA ALA A 40 -22.01 24.27 -3.43
C ALA A 40 -22.81 22.96 -3.41
N LEU A 41 -22.62 22.18 -2.34
CA LEU A 41 -23.50 21.07 -1.98
C LEU A 41 -24.72 21.66 -1.27
N ALA A 42 -25.60 22.31 -2.04
CA ALA A 42 -26.86 22.83 -1.55
C ALA A 42 -28.01 22.31 -2.41
N SER A 43 -29.07 21.87 -1.73
CA SER A 43 -30.39 21.43 -2.22
C SER A 43 -30.56 19.95 -2.57
N LEU A 44 -30.83 19.13 -1.55
CA LEU A 44 -31.67 17.94 -1.73
C LEU A 44 -32.44 17.60 -0.45
N MET A 45 -33.17 18.56 0.12
CA MET A 45 -34.35 18.29 0.95
C MET A 45 -35.34 19.44 0.82
N MET A 46 -36.62 19.07 0.69
CA MET A 46 -37.83 19.91 0.57
C MET A 46 -38.22 20.27 -0.87
N PHE A 47 -39.15 19.50 -1.45
CA PHE A 47 -40.53 19.93 -1.73
C PHE A 47 -41.33 18.74 -2.29
N GLY A 48 -42.39 18.37 -1.60
CA GLY A 48 -43.47 17.58 -2.19
C GLY A 48 -44.30 18.46 -3.11
N GLY A 49 -44.55 17.98 -4.33
CA GLY A 49 -45.34 18.68 -5.33
C GLY A 49 -45.21 18.01 -6.69
N SER A 50 -46.32 17.46 -7.18
CA SER A 50 -46.48 16.90 -8.51
C SER A 50 -46.19 17.90 -9.62
N LEU A 51 -45.44 17.50 -10.66
CA LEU A 51 -45.75 17.60 -12.11
C LEU A 51 -44.49 17.69 -12.99
N ASN A 52 -44.57 16.93 -14.10
CA ASN A 52 -43.94 17.10 -15.42
C ASN A 52 -42.41 17.01 -15.56
N ALA A 53 -41.99 15.87 -16.12
CA ALA A 53 -40.67 15.63 -16.67
C ALA A 53 -40.44 16.47 -17.94
N GLN A 54 -39.48 17.38 -17.88
CA GLN A 54 -38.75 17.87 -19.05
C GLN A 54 -37.29 17.48 -18.88
N GLN A 55 -36.82 16.61 -19.78
CA GLN A 55 -35.44 16.17 -19.89
C GLN A 55 -34.52 17.35 -20.18
N PHE A 56 -33.66 17.69 -19.22
CA PHE A 56 -32.43 18.44 -19.47
C PHE A 56 -31.27 17.44 -19.46
N GLY A 57 -30.74 17.16 -20.66
CA GLY A 57 -29.52 16.38 -20.85
C GLY A 57 -28.30 17.23 -20.50
N THR A 58 -27.72 16.97 -19.33
CA THR A 58 -26.33 17.32 -19.04
C THR A 58 -25.48 16.06 -19.22
N THR A 59 -24.76 16.01 -20.34
CA THR A 59 -23.72 15.01 -20.57
C THR A 59 -22.59 15.26 -19.58
N ALA A 60 -22.54 14.46 -18.52
CA ALA A 60 -21.35 14.31 -17.71
C ALA A 60 -20.24 13.75 -18.61
N THR A 61 -19.21 14.55 -18.85
CA THR A 61 -17.95 14.08 -19.44
C THR A 61 -17.30 13.15 -18.44
N VAL A 62 -17.60 11.86 -18.55
CA VAL A 62 -16.84 10.80 -17.88
C VAL A 62 -15.45 10.82 -18.47
N VAL A 63 -14.45 11.23 -17.68
CA VAL A 63 -13.04 11.15 -18.07
C VAL A 63 -12.71 9.66 -18.23
N GLY A 64 -12.76 9.20 -19.47
CA GLY A 64 -12.36 7.85 -19.86
C GLY A 64 -10.86 7.69 -19.78
N GLY A 65 -10.40 6.69 -19.05
CA GLY A 65 -8.99 6.33 -19.00
C GLY A 65 -8.73 5.13 -18.11
N PHE A 66 -8.51 3.99 -18.77
CA PHE A 66 -7.98 2.70 -18.29
C PHE A 66 -9.00 1.59 -18.00
N PRO A 67 -8.70 0.35 -18.45
CA PRO A 67 -9.54 -0.82 -18.27
C PRO A 67 -9.34 -1.35 -16.85
N SER A 68 -9.89 -0.65 -15.87
CA SER A 68 -10.38 -1.35 -14.69
C SER A 68 -11.33 -2.40 -15.23
N ARG A 69 -11.06 -3.69 -15.02
CA ARG A 69 -12.07 -4.73 -15.30
C ARG A 69 -13.39 -4.19 -14.74
N ASP A 70 -14.42 -4.05 -15.57
CA ASP A 70 -15.72 -3.47 -15.21
C ASP A 70 -16.34 -4.28 -14.07
N GLN A 71 -15.85 -4.05 -12.86
CA GLN A 71 -16.38 -4.66 -11.66
C GLN A 71 -17.65 -3.87 -11.41
N ASP A 72 -18.78 -4.54 -11.64
CA ASP A 72 -20.09 -3.99 -11.40
C ASP A 72 -20.24 -3.66 -9.91
N LEU A 73 -19.92 -2.41 -9.55
CA LEU A 73 -19.94 -1.89 -8.18
C LEU A 73 -21.33 -2.00 -7.55
N SER A 74 -22.39 -2.13 -8.35
CA SER A 74 -23.76 -2.28 -7.85
C SER A 74 -23.99 -3.62 -7.14
N LYS A 75 -23.19 -4.65 -7.45
CA LYS A 75 -23.29 -5.99 -6.85
C LYS A 75 -22.52 -6.14 -5.53
N LEU A 76 -21.70 -5.15 -5.19
CA LEU A 76 -20.88 -5.20 -3.98
C LEU A 76 -21.67 -4.71 -2.76
N PRO A 77 -21.40 -5.27 -1.56
CA PRO A 77 -21.82 -4.66 -0.31
C PRO A 77 -21.43 -3.18 -0.27
N LYS A 78 -22.30 -2.34 0.28
CA LYS A 78 -22.14 -0.89 0.26
C LYS A 78 -20.79 -0.44 0.83
N MET A 79 -20.37 -0.92 2.00
CA MET A 79 -19.03 -0.64 2.56
C MET A 79 -17.90 -0.95 1.56
N GLU A 80 -17.95 -2.07 0.85
CA GLU A 80 -16.89 -2.45 -0.10
C GLU A 80 -16.87 -1.55 -1.32
N ARG A 81 -18.06 -1.20 -1.82
CA ARG A 81 -18.21 -0.23 -2.90
C ARG A 81 -17.65 1.13 -2.51
N ASP A 82 -18.01 1.63 -1.33
CA ASP A 82 -17.59 2.94 -0.82
C ASP A 82 -16.06 2.96 -0.61
N ILE A 83 -15.48 1.85 -0.13
CA ILE A 83 -14.03 1.68 -0.05
C ILE A 83 -13.37 1.76 -1.44
N ILE A 84 -13.90 1.06 -2.45
CA ILE A 84 -13.34 1.08 -3.82
C ILE A 84 -13.41 2.48 -4.42
N ILE A 85 -14.51 3.20 -4.21
CA ILE A 85 -14.64 4.61 -4.63
C ILE A 85 -13.53 5.45 -4.01
N LEU A 86 -13.29 5.31 -2.70
CA LEU A 86 -12.24 6.06 -2.01
C LEU A 86 -10.82 5.65 -2.42
N GLN A 87 -10.59 4.40 -2.79
CA GLN A 87 -9.31 3.98 -3.39
C GLN A 87 -9.05 4.72 -4.70
N ASN A 88 -10.08 4.88 -5.55
CA ASN A 88 -9.96 5.64 -6.80
C ASN A 88 -9.71 7.13 -6.53
N VAL A 89 -10.42 7.73 -5.58
CA VAL A 89 -10.18 9.13 -5.16
C VAL A 89 -8.75 9.33 -4.68
N LEU A 90 -8.24 8.42 -3.82
CA LEU A 90 -6.84 8.46 -3.38
C LEU A 90 -5.88 8.33 -4.56
N SER A 91 -6.17 7.44 -5.51
CA SER A 91 -5.33 7.26 -6.70
C SER A 91 -5.24 8.57 -7.48
N ASP A 92 -6.34 9.27 -7.69
CA ASP A 92 -6.37 10.52 -8.44
C ASP A 92 -5.73 11.67 -7.66
N MET A 93 -6.01 11.82 -6.36
CA MET A 93 -5.40 12.85 -5.51
C MET A 93 -3.87 12.75 -5.49
N PHE A 94 -3.33 11.53 -5.36
CA PHE A 94 -1.89 11.34 -5.35
C PHE A 94 -1.29 11.46 -6.76
N ARG A 95 -2.00 11.09 -7.83
CA ARG A 95 -1.53 11.32 -9.21
C ARG A 95 -1.43 12.81 -9.53
N GLU A 96 -2.43 13.61 -9.17
CA GLU A 96 -2.48 15.05 -9.48
C GLU A 96 -1.44 15.87 -8.71
N SER A 97 -1.19 15.55 -7.44
CA SER A 97 -0.17 16.24 -6.63
C SER A 97 1.24 15.99 -7.19
N SER A 98 1.49 14.80 -7.75
CA SER A 98 2.75 14.53 -8.43
C SER A 98 2.71 14.97 -9.88
N GLN A 99 3.14 16.20 -10.14
CA GLN A 99 3.33 16.62 -11.53
C GLN A 99 4.28 15.70 -12.32
N GLN A 100 5.14 14.85 -11.70
CA GLN A 100 6.06 13.96 -12.45
C GLN A 100 6.50 12.63 -11.79
N LEU A 101 6.03 12.17 -10.62
CA LEU A 101 6.87 11.24 -9.82
C LEU A 101 6.23 10.11 -9.00
N TYR A 102 4.92 10.04 -8.82
CA TYR A 102 4.34 8.84 -8.22
C TYR A 102 4.00 7.85 -9.32
N SER A 103 4.91 6.91 -9.57
CA SER A 103 4.56 5.67 -10.28
C SER A 103 3.77 4.74 -9.34
N SER A 104 2.82 5.27 -8.57
CA SER A 104 1.85 4.40 -7.92
C SER A 104 0.93 3.91 -9.01
N SER A 105 1.06 2.64 -9.36
CA SER A 105 -0.02 1.99 -10.08
C SER A 105 -1.28 2.13 -9.23
N SER A 106 -2.44 2.38 -9.81
CA SER A 106 -3.71 2.50 -9.08
C SER A 106 -3.98 1.28 -8.17
N ASN A 107 -3.30 0.16 -8.44
CA ASN A 107 -3.32 -1.07 -7.66
C ASN A 107 -2.57 -1.00 -6.32
N ASP A 108 -1.82 0.08 -6.04
CA ASP A 108 -1.00 0.20 -4.82
C ASP A 108 -1.78 0.73 -3.61
N ILE A 109 -3.06 1.10 -3.78
CA ILE A 109 -3.94 1.58 -2.71
C ILE A 109 -4.90 0.47 -2.28
N LYS A 110 -4.91 0.17 -0.99
CA LYS A 110 -5.75 -0.88 -0.40
C LYS A 110 -6.61 -0.37 0.73
N GLY A 111 -7.93 -0.44 0.58
CA GLY A 111 -8.87 -0.20 1.67
C GLY A 111 -9.33 -1.48 2.35
N ILE A 112 -9.40 -1.48 3.68
CA ILE A 112 -9.80 -2.62 4.50
C ILE A 112 -10.70 -2.14 5.64
N HIS A 113 -11.93 -2.64 5.70
CA HIS A 113 -12.80 -2.49 6.87
C HIS A 113 -12.50 -3.58 7.91
N ILE A 114 -12.31 -3.17 9.16
CA ILE A 114 -12.16 -4.02 10.34
C ILE A 114 -13.34 -3.72 11.27
N PRO A 115 -14.28 -4.66 11.43
CA PRO A 115 -15.48 -4.44 12.24
C PRO A 115 -15.14 -3.99 13.66
N GLY A 116 -15.82 -2.94 14.14
CA GLY A 116 -15.60 -2.38 15.47
C GLY A 116 -14.38 -1.46 15.59
N LYS A 117 -13.55 -1.36 14.55
CA LYS A 117 -12.36 -0.50 14.51
C LYS A 117 -12.42 0.57 13.43
N GLY A 118 -13.01 0.25 12.28
CA GLY A 118 -13.20 1.17 11.16
C GLY A 118 -12.40 0.79 9.92
N VAL A 119 -11.95 1.77 9.14
CA VAL A 119 -11.37 1.53 7.81
C VAL A 119 -9.91 1.98 7.74
N ILE A 120 -9.06 1.12 7.19
CA ILE A 120 -7.66 1.43 6.91
C ILE A 120 -7.45 1.50 5.40
N PHE A 121 -6.85 2.59 4.92
CA PHE A 121 -6.30 2.72 3.59
C PHE A 121 -4.78 2.63 3.66
N ASN A 122 -4.17 1.73 2.91
CA ASN A 122 -2.73 1.58 2.80
C ASN A 122 -2.29 1.92 1.38
N LEU A 123 -1.43 2.92 1.25
CA LEU A 123 -0.79 3.32 0.01
C LEU A 123 0.68 2.89 0.04
N GLY A 124 1.04 2.06 -0.94
CA GLY A 124 2.42 1.71 -1.25
C GLY A 124 2.98 0.44 -0.60
N ASP A 125 2.11 -0.54 -0.36
CA ASP A 125 2.44 -1.75 0.41
C ASP A 125 2.78 -2.99 -0.45
N ASN A 126 2.53 -3.00 -1.78
CA ASN A 126 2.46 -4.27 -2.55
C ASN A 126 3.28 -4.40 -3.83
N SER A 127 4.25 -3.54 -4.10
CA SER A 127 5.18 -3.87 -5.18
C SER A 127 6.62 -3.64 -4.79
N LEU A 128 7.49 -4.44 -5.40
CA LEU A 128 8.95 -4.28 -5.39
C LEU A 128 9.37 -2.84 -5.78
N PHE A 129 8.46 -2.07 -6.38
CA PHE A 129 8.59 -0.66 -6.78
C PHE A 129 7.50 0.26 -6.21
N GLY A 130 6.53 -0.25 -5.44
CA GLY A 130 5.25 0.42 -5.13
C GLY A 130 5.33 1.44 -4.03
N ARG A 131 6.52 1.91 -3.73
CA ARG A 131 6.69 2.94 -2.72
C ARG A 131 6.35 4.26 -3.36
N VAL A 132 5.84 5.17 -2.55
CA VAL A 132 5.88 6.59 -2.90
C VAL A 132 7.36 6.97 -2.90
N ILE A 133 8.00 6.85 -4.07
CA ILE A 133 9.39 7.24 -4.27
C ILE A 133 9.38 8.74 -4.44
N PHE A 134 10.14 9.45 -3.61
CA PHE A 134 10.52 10.83 -3.91
C PHE A 134 11.52 10.79 -5.04
N ALA A 135 11.04 10.47 -6.26
CA ALA A 135 11.89 10.52 -7.42
C ALA A 135 12.30 11.98 -7.63
N GLU A 136 13.51 12.18 -8.10
CA GLU A 136 14.08 13.50 -8.25
C GLU A 136 13.50 14.14 -9.51
N SER A 137 12.29 14.72 -9.46
CA SER A 137 11.91 15.81 -10.39
C SER A 137 12.60 17.09 -9.94
N ILE A 138 13.86 17.00 -9.54
CA ILE A 138 14.73 18.06 -9.96
C ILE A 138 14.84 17.77 -11.46
N ASN A 139 13.89 18.33 -12.22
CA ASN A 139 14.30 19.02 -13.43
C ASN A 139 15.39 19.95 -12.93
N LEU A 140 16.61 19.42 -12.86
CA LEU A 140 17.82 20.14 -13.12
C LEU A 140 17.61 20.58 -14.57
N ASN A 141 16.73 21.57 -14.74
CA ASN A 141 16.94 22.72 -15.58
C ASN A 141 18.22 23.42 -15.08
N VAL A 142 19.32 22.67 -14.90
CA VAL A 142 20.55 22.96 -15.60
C VAL A 142 20.14 22.99 -17.07
N LYS A 143 19.47 24.08 -17.46
CA LYS A 143 19.64 24.61 -18.79
C LYS A 143 21.15 24.64 -18.91
N SER A 144 21.70 23.76 -19.72
CA SER A 144 23.04 23.86 -20.27
C SER A 144 23.04 25.10 -21.17
N THR A 145 22.76 26.26 -20.59
CA THR A 145 23.27 27.51 -21.12
C THR A 145 24.73 27.43 -20.79
N ASP A 146 25.54 27.19 -21.82
CA ASP A 146 27.00 26.95 -21.81
C ASP A 146 27.85 28.07 -21.16
N GLU A 147 27.23 28.99 -20.39
CA GLU A 147 27.85 30.20 -19.86
C GLU A 147 27.89 30.30 -18.32
N LYS A 148 27.39 29.31 -17.58
CA LYS A 148 27.47 29.37 -16.11
C LYS A 148 28.84 28.95 -15.58
N LYS A 149 29.55 29.95 -15.04
CA LYS A 149 30.82 29.89 -14.31
C LYS A 149 30.89 28.69 -13.35
N LYS A 150 32.08 28.10 -13.27
CA LYS A 150 32.43 26.83 -12.59
C LYS A 150 32.15 26.77 -11.07
N ASP A 151 31.78 27.87 -10.42
CA ASP A 151 31.82 27.98 -8.95
C ASP A 151 30.47 28.09 -8.23
N ASP A 152 29.34 28.32 -8.93
CA ASP A 152 28.02 28.42 -8.27
C ASP A 152 27.22 27.12 -8.40
N LYS A 153 27.70 26.06 -7.75
CA LYS A 153 26.89 24.85 -7.54
C LYS A 153 25.96 25.09 -6.36
N GLU A 154 24.71 25.49 -6.65
CA GLU A 154 23.64 25.57 -5.64
C GLU A 154 23.49 24.19 -4.98
N LYS A 155 23.89 24.10 -3.71
CA LYS A 155 23.81 22.86 -2.94
C LYS A 155 22.35 22.62 -2.57
N ILE A 156 21.70 21.73 -3.29
CA ILE A 156 20.35 21.24 -2.93
C ILE A 156 20.39 20.72 -1.49
N ASP A 157 19.43 21.12 -0.66
CA ASP A 157 19.26 20.60 0.69
C ASP A 157 18.27 19.42 0.65
N ILE A 158 18.81 18.19 0.70
CA ILE A 158 18.02 16.95 0.64
C ILE A 158 17.10 16.83 1.87
N ASP A 159 17.57 17.26 3.03
CA ASP A 159 16.78 17.19 4.26
C ASP A 159 15.57 18.12 4.18
N GLN A 160 15.76 19.32 3.63
CA GLN A 160 14.65 20.24 3.40
C GLN A 160 13.66 19.68 2.37
N SER A 161 14.15 19.14 1.24
CA SER A 161 13.30 18.52 0.21
C SER A 161 12.48 17.35 0.78
N ASN A 162 13.10 16.46 1.55
CA ASN A 162 12.41 15.34 2.20
C ASN A 162 11.32 15.83 3.18
N LYS A 163 11.59 16.88 3.96
CA LYS A 163 10.60 17.49 4.87
C LYS A 163 9.44 18.13 4.13
N ASP A 164 9.72 18.83 3.04
CA ASP A 164 8.68 19.47 2.22
C ASP A 164 7.74 18.43 1.63
N ARG A 165 8.29 17.34 1.07
CA ARG A 165 7.51 16.20 0.58
C ARG A 165 6.73 15.49 1.68
N GLU A 166 7.33 15.30 2.84
CA GLU A 166 6.61 14.72 3.98
C GLU A 166 5.42 15.61 4.40
N ASN A 167 5.57 16.93 4.40
CA ASN A 167 4.49 17.86 4.70
C ASN A 167 3.39 17.82 3.63
N GLU A 168 3.76 17.74 2.34
CA GLU A 168 2.82 17.56 1.23
C GLU A 168 1.96 16.30 1.44
N LEU A 169 2.58 15.17 1.81
CA LEU A 169 1.86 13.92 2.09
C LEU A 169 0.92 14.05 3.31
N LYS A 170 1.30 14.81 4.34
CA LYS A 170 0.44 15.08 5.51
C LYS A 170 -0.76 15.94 5.14
N GLU A 171 -0.55 16.93 4.28
CA GLU A 171 -1.62 17.80 3.77
C GLU A 171 -2.60 17.02 2.91
N LEU A 172 -2.13 16.20 1.97
CA LEU A 172 -2.97 15.31 1.16
C LEU A 172 -3.74 14.31 2.03
N SER A 173 -3.09 13.75 3.06
CA SER A 173 -3.75 12.85 3.99
C SER A 173 -4.87 13.55 4.77
N THR A 174 -4.63 14.78 5.20
CA THR A 174 -5.61 15.62 5.90
C THR A 174 -6.79 15.94 5.00
N GLU A 175 -6.50 16.37 3.77
CA GLU A 175 -7.50 16.69 2.76
C GLU A 175 -8.37 15.47 2.45
N PHE A 176 -7.75 14.31 2.24
CA PHE A 176 -8.46 13.06 1.98
C PHE A 176 -9.45 12.73 3.10
N LEU A 177 -8.96 12.70 4.33
CA LEU A 177 -9.76 12.31 5.49
C LEU A 177 -10.95 13.26 5.73
N LEU A 178 -10.73 14.58 5.65
CA LEU A 178 -11.77 15.57 5.94
C LEU A 178 -12.82 15.68 4.83
N ASN A 179 -12.39 15.60 3.56
CA ASN A 179 -13.29 15.85 2.44
C ASN A 179 -14.00 14.58 1.94
N TYR A 180 -13.37 13.41 2.08
CA TYR A 180 -13.88 12.17 1.49
C TYR A 180 -14.15 11.07 2.52
N GLY A 181 -13.55 11.12 3.71
CA GLY A 181 -13.72 10.08 4.73
C GLY A 181 -15.19 9.83 5.12
N SER A 182 -16.04 10.86 5.04
CA SER A 182 -17.45 10.76 5.38
C SER A 182 -18.31 9.94 4.41
N ILE A 183 -17.78 9.60 3.23
CA ILE A 183 -18.43 8.71 2.25
C ILE A 183 -18.69 7.31 2.85
N LEU A 184 -17.87 6.89 3.82
CA LEU A 184 -17.98 5.61 4.51
C LEU A 184 -19.14 5.57 5.53
N THR A 185 -20.36 5.79 5.05
CA THR A 185 -21.57 5.96 5.88
C THR A 185 -21.93 4.76 6.77
N GLU A 186 -21.39 3.57 6.50
CA GLU A 186 -21.60 2.37 7.32
C GLU A 186 -20.61 2.25 8.49
N VAL A 187 -19.63 3.14 8.59
CA VAL A 187 -18.69 3.20 9.72
C VAL A 187 -19.41 3.75 10.95
N LYS A 188 -19.15 3.17 12.12
CA LYS A 188 -19.79 3.56 13.37
C LYS A 188 -19.08 4.76 14.01
N ASP A 189 -19.77 5.47 14.90
CA ASP A 189 -19.25 6.69 15.54
C ASP A 189 -17.99 6.43 16.37
N ASN A 190 -17.86 5.22 16.94
CA ASN A 190 -16.72 4.79 17.74
C ASN A 190 -15.57 4.17 16.91
N GLU A 191 -15.73 4.11 15.59
CA GLU A 191 -14.74 3.61 14.65
C GLU A 191 -13.96 4.78 14.04
N GLN A 192 -12.77 4.50 13.52
CA GLN A 192 -11.89 5.51 12.92
C GLN A 192 -11.54 5.17 11.48
N ILE A 193 -11.17 6.21 10.72
CA ILE A 193 -10.62 6.07 9.37
C ILE A 193 -9.15 6.41 9.44
N MET A 194 -8.30 5.53 8.89
CA MET A 194 -6.85 5.68 8.87
C MET A 194 -6.32 5.61 7.43
N LEU A 195 -5.43 6.53 7.08
CA LEU A 195 -4.63 6.49 5.87
C LEU A 195 -3.16 6.30 6.23
N ASN A 196 -2.56 5.25 5.68
CA ASN A 196 -1.14 4.95 5.80
C ASN A 196 -0.47 5.13 4.45
N VAL A 197 0.55 5.98 4.40
CA VAL A 197 1.32 6.25 3.19
C VAL A 197 2.76 5.82 3.43
N LYS A 198 3.19 4.77 2.75
CA LYS A 198 4.59 4.30 2.77
C LYS A 198 5.40 5.03 1.71
N TYR A 199 6.48 5.68 2.13
CA TYR A 199 7.36 6.45 1.27
C TYR A 199 8.83 6.13 1.53
N SER A 200 9.70 6.50 0.59
CA SER A 200 11.16 6.39 0.76
C SER A 200 11.79 7.76 0.55
N PRO A 201 12.39 8.37 1.60
CA PRO A 201 13.08 9.64 1.49
C PRO A 201 14.31 9.50 0.60
N ILE A 202 14.70 10.61 -0.03
CA ILE A 202 15.93 10.71 -0.82
C ILE A 202 17.12 10.54 0.14
N SER A 203 18.01 9.60 -0.17
CA SER A 203 19.25 9.38 0.60
C SER A 203 20.41 10.18 0.01
N ASP A 204 21.30 10.72 0.84
CA ASP A 204 22.52 11.43 0.38
C ASP A 204 23.40 10.62 -0.59
N ASN A 205 23.38 9.29 -0.47
CA ASN A 205 24.16 8.40 -1.32
C ASN A 205 23.67 8.32 -2.77
N SER A 206 22.44 8.77 -3.08
CA SER A 206 21.95 8.83 -4.47
C SER A 206 22.74 9.81 -5.34
N ARG A 207 23.45 10.78 -4.72
CA ARG A 207 24.27 11.77 -5.43
C ARG A 207 25.49 11.20 -6.16
N ARG A 208 26.00 10.04 -5.74
CA ARG A 208 27.33 9.55 -6.18
C ARG A 208 27.31 8.83 -7.53
N ALA A 209 26.15 8.44 -8.05
CA ALA A 209 26.06 7.65 -9.28
C ALA A 209 26.13 8.47 -10.59
N ASN A 210 26.04 9.81 -10.52
CA ASN A 210 25.70 10.65 -11.69
C ASN A 210 26.87 11.49 -12.26
N GLN A 211 28.12 11.05 -12.15
CA GLN A 211 29.25 11.82 -12.70
C GLN A 211 29.55 11.57 -14.20
N GLY A 212 28.69 10.85 -14.95
CA GLY A 212 28.97 10.55 -16.36
C GLY A 212 27.78 10.48 -17.32
N GLU A 213 26.62 9.98 -16.89
CA GLU A 213 25.46 9.80 -17.77
C GLU A 213 24.16 10.09 -17.00
N ASN A 214 23.15 10.66 -17.68
CA ASN A 214 21.87 11.16 -17.14
C ASN A 214 20.93 10.06 -16.59
N ILE A 215 21.45 8.95 -16.09
CA ILE A 215 20.64 7.83 -15.60
C ILE A 215 20.77 7.76 -14.07
N VAL A 216 19.78 8.33 -13.37
CA VAL A 216 19.64 8.18 -11.92
C VAL A 216 19.15 6.77 -11.62
N PHE A 217 20.06 5.84 -11.34
CA PHE A 217 19.69 4.54 -10.81
C PHE A 217 19.28 4.70 -9.33
N VAL A 218 17.97 4.73 -9.09
CA VAL A 218 17.42 4.56 -7.74
C VAL A 218 17.70 3.12 -7.32
N ASN A 219 18.84 2.89 -6.67
CA ASN A 219 19.21 1.57 -6.20
C ASN A 219 18.36 1.20 -4.97
N THR A 220 17.18 0.64 -5.21
CA THR A 220 16.23 0.17 -4.19
C THR A 220 16.71 -1.07 -3.42
N ARG A 221 17.89 -1.63 -3.76
CA ARG A 221 18.43 -2.86 -3.17
C ARG A 221 19.13 -2.67 -1.82
N GLY A 222 19.37 -1.43 -1.38
CA GLY A 222 19.86 -1.16 -0.02
C GLY A 222 18.76 -1.35 1.02
N ARG A 223 19.14 -1.67 2.27
CA ARG A 223 18.25 -1.62 3.45
C ARG A 223 17.44 -0.33 3.38
N SER A 224 16.19 -0.46 3.01
CA SER A 224 15.45 0.71 2.56
C SER A 224 15.04 1.50 3.79
N ASN A 225 15.46 2.77 3.87
CA ASN A 225 15.00 3.69 4.90
C ASN A 225 13.53 4.10 4.62
N SER A 226 12.62 3.13 4.44
CA SER A 226 11.22 3.45 4.26
C SER A 226 10.66 4.03 5.53
N LYS A 227 9.83 5.04 5.32
CA LYS A 227 9.05 5.68 6.34
C LYS A 227 7.58 5.51 5.99
N ARG A 228 6.74 5.65 7.00
CA ARG A 228 5.29 5.59 6.85
C ARG A 228 4.66 6.76 7.59
N ILE A 229 3.82 7.50 6.89
CA ILE A 229 2.91 8.48 7.52
C ILE A 229 1.61 7.76 7.81
N SER A 230 1.17 7.79 9.05
CA SER A 230 -0.13 7.26 9.48
C SER A 230 -0.98 8.43 9.98
N SER A 231 -2.07 8.72 9.28
CA SER A 231 -3.03 9.77 9.64
C SER A 231 -4.38 9.14 9.95
N SER A 232 -5.04 9.54 11.03
CA SER A 232 -6.32 8.96 11.44
C SER A 232 -7.27 9.98 12.07
N ILE A 233 -8.58 9.74 11.92
CA ILE A 233 -9.65 10.55 12.51
C ILE A 233 -10.83 9.65 12.93
N GLN A 234 -11.48 9.98 14.04
CA GLN A 234 -12.70 9.28 14.48
C GLN A 234 -13.86 9.62 13.54
N PHE A 235 -14.69 8.64 13.21
CA PHE A 235 -15.79 8.85 12.29
C PHE A 235 -16.86 9.79 12.85
N LYS A 236 -17.04 9.79 14.18
CA LYS A 236 -17.88 10.78 14.86
C LYS A 236 -17.46 12.22 14.56
N ASP A 237 -16.16 12.52 14.55
CA ASP A 237 -15.67 13.89 14.29
C ASP A 237 -15.96 14.31 12.84
N LEU A 238 -15.93 13.37 11.89
CA LEU A 238 -16.34 13.62 10.50
C LEU A 238 -17.84 13.87 10.36
N LYS A 239 -18.69 13.14 11.11
CA LYS A 239 -20.14 13.42 11.18
C LYS A 239 -20.42 14.77 11.82
N ASP A 240 -19.71 15.11 12.89
CA ASP A 240 -19.84 16.41 13.56
C ASP A 240 -19.38 17.55 12.63
N LEU A 241 -18.35 17.34 11.82
CA LEU A 241 -17.94 18.27 10.75
C LEU A 241 -19.04 18.44 9.69
N LEU A 242 -19.58 17.34 9.15
CA LEU A 242 -20.65 17.38 8.15
C LEU A 242 -21.93 18.04 8.65
N SER A 243 -22.26 17.88 9.93
CA SER A 243 -23.44 18.50 10.55
C SER A 243 -23.20 19.94 11.01
N GLY A 244 -21.98 20.47 10.85
CA GLY A 244 -21.60 21.82 11.29
C GLY A 244 -21.42 21.98 12.80
N LYS A 245 -21.45 20.89 13.58
CA LYS A 245 -21.16 20.89 15.02
C LYS A 245 -19.68 21.11 15.30
N LEU A 246 -18.82 20.67 14.38
CA LEU A 246 -17.37 20.85 14.43
C LEU A 246 -16.94 21.73 13.26
N SER A 247 -16.11 22.75 13.51
CA SER A 247 -15.53 23.55 12.44
C SER A 247 -14.45 22.76 11.69
N PHE A 248 -14.16 23.14 10.45
CA PHE A 248 -13.11 22.49 9.66
C PHE A 248 -11.74 22.51 10.37
N GLU A 249 -11.34 23.65 10.94
CA GLU A 249 -10.08 23.77 11.69
C GLU A 249 -10.07 22.91 12.96
N ALA A 250 -11.21 22.82 13.66
CA ALA A 250 -11.33 21.95 14.82
C ALA A 250 -11.23 20.46 14.42
N ALA A 251 -11.86 20.06 13.32
CA ALA A 251 -11.76 18.71 12.77
C ALA A 251 -10.35 18.37 12.31
N LYS A 252 -9.66 19.30 11.63
CA LYS A 252 -8.25 19.18 11.27
C LYS A 252 -7.37 18.95 12.50
N GLY A 253 -7.64 19.67 13.60
CA GLY A 253 -6.95 19.48 14.88
C GLY A 253 -7.24 18.14 15.59
N LYS A 254 -8.27 17.39 15.17
CA LYS A 254 -8.56 16.03 15.67
C LYS A 254 -7.79 14.94 14.92
N ILE A 255 -7.21 15.25 13.77
CA ILE A 255 -6.44 14.26 13.01
C ILE A 255 -5.15 13.95 13.76
N THR A 256 -4.94 12.67 14.05
CA THR A 256 -3.68 12.20 14.61
C THR A 256 -2.77 11.74 13.48
N THR A 257 -1.64 12.42 13.31
CA THR A 257 -0.62 12.08 12.31
C THR A 257 0.69 11.67 12.96
N LYS A 258 1.23 10.52 12.57
CA LYS A 258 2.51 9.99 13.05
C LYS A 258 3.39 9.61 11.87
N VAL A 259 4.67 9.91 11.99
CA VAL A 259 5.72 9.42 11.08
C VAL A 259 6.43 8.28 11.77
N ILE A 260 6.49 7.13 11.10
CA ILE A 260 7.03 5.88 11.61
C ILE A 260 8.18 5.50 10.70
N ASP A 261 9.38 5.35 11.27
CA ASP A 261 10.48 4.71 10.56
C ASP A 261 10.26 3.21 10.64
N ASP A 262 10.30 2.51 9.49
CA ASP A 262 10.00 1.06 9.44
C ASP A 262 10.99 0.25 10.30
N GLU A 263 12.23 0.73 10.48
CA GLU A 263 13.28 -0.01 11.21
C GLU A 263 13.22 0.11 12.74
N THR A 264 12.59 1.17 13.30
CA THR A 264 12.82 1.53 14.72
C THR A 264 11.74 1.07 15.69
N LYS A 265 10.66 0.43 15.21
CA LYS A 265 9.51 0.03 16.04
C LYS A 265 9.06 -1.43 15.85
N GLU A 266 9.93 -2.27 15.31
CA GLU A 266 9.66 -3.72 15.31
C GLU A 266 9.78 -4.25 16.74
N SER A 267 8.65 -4.55 17.38
CA SER A 267 8.68 -5.26 18.65
C SER A 267 9.15 -6.70 18.40
N SER A 268 10.02 -7.21 19.27
CA SER A 268 10.67 -8.51 19.07
C SER A 268 9.69 -9.68 18.93
N ASP A 269 8.52 -9.59 19.58
CA ASP A 269 7.44 -10.56 19.51
C ASP A 269 6.80 -10.67 18.12
N THR A 270 6.62 -9.55 17.40
CA THR A 270 6.00 -9.56 16.07
C THR A 270 6.88 -10.25 15.04
N LYS A 271 8.20 -10.06 15.16
CA LYS A 271 9.22 -10.74 14.37
C LYS A 271 9.30 -12.24 14.68
N ILE A 272 9.24 -12.62 15.96
CA ILE A 272 9.20 -14.03 16.37
C ILE A 272 7.98 -14.72 15.77
N MET A 273 6.79 -14.12 15.89
CA MET A 273 5.57 -14.65 15.31
C MET A 273 5.64 -14.77 13.79
N ALA A 274 6.20 -13.78 13.08
CA ALA A 274 6.45 -13.90 11.64
C ALA A 274 7.38 -15.08 11.31
N GLY A 275 8.44 -15.30 12.09
CA GLY A 275 9.32 -16.46 11.93
C GLY A 275 8.60 -17.79 12.15
N ILE A 276 7.73 -17.87 13.16
CA ILE A 276 6.91 -19.07 13.42
C ILE A 276 5.97 -19.33 12.23
N LEU A 277 5.26 -18.31 11.75
CA LEU A 277 4.43 -18.43 10.55
C LEU A 277 5.28 -18.84 9.34
N ASP A 278 6.47 -18.27 9.20
CA ASP A 278 7.37 -18.60 8.11
C ASP A 278 7.77 -20.07 8.07
N ASP A 279 7.97 -20.69 9.23
CA ASP A 279 8.31 -22.11 9.38
C ASP A 279 7.08 -23.01 9.17
N LEU A 280 5.94 -22.65 9.78
CA LEU A 280 4.69 -23.41 9.66
C LEU A 280 4.19 -23.49 8.21
N PHE A 281 4.32 -22.38 7.46
CA PHE A 281 3.86 -22.27 6.07
C PHE A 281 4.93 -22.63 5.03
N LYS A 282 6.15 -23.00 5.44
CA LYS A 282 7.25 -23.30 4.50
C LYS A 282 6.99 -24.51 3.62
N SER A 283 6.37 -25.55 4.18
CA SER A 283 6.24 -26.87 3.56
C SER A 283 4.95 -27.59 3.97
N THR A 284 3.89 -26.82 4.22
CA THR A 284 2.61 -27.40 4.63
C THR A 284 2.02 -28.24 3.48
N PHE A 285 1.28 -29.30 3.84
CA PHE A 285 0.54 -30.15 2.89
C PHE A 285 1.39 -30.79 1.79
N ASP A 286 2.54 -31.39 2.16
CA ASP A 286 3.44 -32.07 1.21
C ASP A 286 3.86 -31.21 0.00
N GLY A 287 3.94 -29.89 0.20
CA GLY A 287 4.30 -28.94 -0.85
C GLY A 287 3.14 -28.50 -1.74
N THR A 288 1.91 -28.89 -1.43
CA THR A 288 0.68 -28.39 -2.09
C THR A 288 0.60 -26.87 -2.01
N TYR A 289 0.94 -26.30 -0.85
CA TYR A 289 1.13 -24.87 -0.66
C TYR A 289 2.59 -24.57 -0.36
N ARG A 290 3.17 -23.66 -1.13
CA ARG A 290 4.53 -23.16 -0.95
C ARG A 290 4.49 -21.67 -0.70
N LYS A 291 5.20 -21.23 0.32
CA LYS A 291 5.39 -19.82 0.59
C LYS A 291 6.29 -19.17 -0.48
N THR A 292 5.90 -18.00 -0.99
CA THR A 292 6.67 -17.26 -2.01
C THR A 292 7.63 -16.23 -1.43
N SER A 293 7.35 -15.74 -0.23
CA SER A 293 8.14 -14.70 0.45
C SER A 293 8.09 -14.88 1.96
N ASN A 294 9.02 -14.27 2.68
CA ASN A 294 8.89 -14.18 4.14
C ASN A 294 7.60 -13.44 4.51
N THR A 295 7.06 -13.80 5.67
CA THR A 295 5.87 -13.20 6.24
C THR A 295 6.18 -11.75 6.56
N SER A 296 5.54 -10.82 5.87
CA SER A 296 5.60 -9.41 6.24
C SER A 296 4.54 -9.12 7.29
N TRP A 297 4.77 -8.08 8.10
CA TRP A 297 3.75 -7.58 9.00
C TRP A 297 3.62 -6.07 8.89
N THR A 298 2.56 -5.52 9.45
CA THR A 298 2.39 -4.08 9.67
C THR A 298 1.53 -3.86 10.90
N TYR A 299 2.03 -3.09 11.87
CA TYR A 299 1.26 -2.65 13.03
C TYR A 299 0.55 -1.32 12.71
N PHE A 300 -0.72 -1.25 13.08
CA PHE A 300 -1.63 -0.12 12.92
C PHE A 300 -2.19 0.26 14.29
N GLU A 301 -1.73 1.37 14.85
CA GLU A 301 -2.10 1.76 16.20
C GLU A 301 -3.62 1.94 16.36
N GLY A 302 -4.20 1.28 17.36
CA GLY A 302 -5.65 1.28 17.62
C GLY A 302 -6.46 0.28 16.78
N PHE A 303 -5.87 -0.27 15.72
CA PHE A 303 -6.46 -1.34 14.92
C PHE A 303 -5.86 -2.71 15.26
N GLY A 304 -4.53 -2.79 15.31
CA GLY A 304 -3.77 -3.99 15.67
C GLY A 304 -2.72 -4.36 14.65
N LEU A 305 -2.48 -5.66 14.48
CA LEU A 305 -1.33 -6.20 13.75
C LEU A 305 -1.77 -7.04 12.57
N MET A 306 -1.21 -6.76 11.40
CA MET A 306 -1.52 -7.47 10.16
C MET A 306 -0.31 -8.22 9.65
N TYR A 307 -0.44 -9.52 9.45
CA TYR A 307 0.54 -10.38 8.79
C TYR A 307 0.11 -10.65 7.34
N ASN A 308 1.06 -10.69 6.43
CA ASN A 308 0.83 -11.06 5.03
C ASN A 308 1.74 -12.22 4.65
N ILE A 309 1.13 -13.31 4.18
CA ILE A 309 1.81 -14.49 3.66
C ILE A 309 1.47 -14.60 2.18
N GLY A 310 2.49 -14.76 1.34
CA GLY A 310 2.34 -15.11 -0.07
C GLY A 310 2.42 -16.62 -0.25
N LEU A 311 1.42 -17.22 -0.89
CA LEU A 311 1.33 -18.64 -1.18
C LEU A 311 1.25 -18.87 -2.69
N THR A 312 1.95 -19.89 -3.16
CA THR A 312 1.87 -20.46 -4.51
C THR A 312 1.71 -21.98 -4.37
N TYR A 313 1.29 -22.69 -5.41
CA TYR A 313 1.43 -24.15 -5.41
C TYR A 313 2.74 -24.56 -6.07
N SER A 314 3.20 -25.76 -5.74
CA SER A 314 4.31 -26.41 -6.43
C SER A 314 3.84 -26.94 -7.77
N SER A 315 3.99 -26.20 -8.87
CA SER A 315 3.97 -26.84 -10.19
C SER A 315 5.16 -27.81 -10.22
N GLY A 316 4.91 -29.12 -10.19
CA GLY A 316 5.91 -30.17 -9.96
C GLY A 316 7.00 -30.34 -11.04
N GLY A 317 7.42 -29.27 -11.72
CA GLY A 317 8.53 -29.26 -12.65
C GLY A 317 9.50 -28.13 -12.33
N ASP A 318 10.80 -28.42 -12.40
CA ASP A 318 11.91 -27.46 -12.48
C ASP A 318 11.86 -26.60 -13.75
N ASN A 319 10.69 -26.45 -14.37
CA ASN A 319 10.45 -25.59 -15.51
C ASN A 319 10.39 -24.15 -15.00
N ALA A 320 11.55 -23.65 -14.58
CA ALA A 320 11.86 -22.24 -14.66
C ALA A 320 11.46 -21.79 -16.06
N ARG A 321 10.31 -21.12 -16.16
CA ARG A 321 9.96 -20.36 -17.36
C ARG A 321 10.95 -19.21 -17.43
N VAL A 322 12.14 -19.50 -17.94
CA VAL A 322 13.07 -18.48 -18.40
C VAL A 322 12.38 -17.83 -19.59
N ALA A 323 11.72 -16.70 -19.35
CA ALA A 323 11.23 -15.86 -20.41
C ALA A 323 12.45 -15.28 -21.14
N PHE A 324 12.96 -15.99 -22.15
CA PHE A 324 13.95 -15.44 -23.06
C PHE A 324 13.26 -14.39 -23.93
N TYR A 325 13.36 -13.12 -23.55
CA TYR A 325 13.09 -12.01 -24.45
C TYR A 325 14.28 -11.87 -25.42
N SER A 326 14.40 -12.84 -26.33
CA SER A 326 15.27 -12.76 -27.50
C SER A 326 14.35 -12.61 -28.72
N GLY A 327 14.41 -11.45 -29.37
CA GLY A 327 13.37 -10.92 -30.25
C GLY A 327 13.06 -11.66 -31.55
N GLN A 328 13.33 -12.96 -31.71
CA GLN A 328 13.11 -13.65 -33.00
C GLN A 328 12.64 -15.11 -32.99
N ARG A 329 12.31 -15.73 -31.85
CA ARG A 329 11.74 -17.09 -31.87
C ARG A 329 10.56 -17.25 -30.91
N VAL A 330 9.37 -17.38 -31.49
CA VAL A 330 8.18 -17.91 -30.80
C VAL A 330 8.35 -19.42 -30.80
N ASP A 331 8.97 -19.97 -29.75
CA ASP A 331 8.91 -21.41 -29.54
C ASP A 331 7.48 -21.75 -29.09
N VAL A 332 6.74 -22.44 -29.98
CA VAL A 332 5.45 -23.04 -29.64
C VAL A 332 5.76 -24.21 -28.71
N ILE A 333 5.69 -23.96 -27.41
CA ILE A 333 5.75 -25.02 -26.40
C ILE A 333 4.53 -25.92 -26.67
N LYS A 334 4.76 -27.10 -27.23
CA LYS A 334 3.72 -28.14 -27.33
C LYS A 334 3.32 -28.48 -25.89
N GLU A 335 2.09 -28.15 -25.55
CA GLU A 335 1.48 -28.48 -24.27
C GLU A 335 1.44 -30.01 -24.16
N ASP A 336 2.36 -30.58 -23.34
CA ASP A 336 2.39 -32.02 -23.14
C ASP A 336 1.15 -32.44 -22.35
N THR A 337 0.41 -33.42 -22.89
CA THR A 337 -0.87 -33.87 -22.32
C THR A 337 -0.68 -34.49 -20.93
N GLU A 338 0.51 -35.02 -20.63
CA GLU A 338 0.83 -35.54 -19.30
C GLU A 338 1.06 -34.44 -18.25
N GLU A 339 1.73 -33.34 -18.62
CA GLU A 339 1.96 -32.22 -17.69
C GLU A 339 0.65 -31.57 -17.26
N LYS A 340 -0.29 -31.42 -18.20
CA LYS A 340 -1.61 -30.87 -17.91
C LYS A 340 -2.41 -31.74 -16.93
N LYS A 341 -2.36 -33.07 -17.08
CA LYS A 341 -3.02 -34.00 -16.14
C LYS A 341 -2.41 -33.91 -14.73
N LYS A 342 -1.07 -33.78 -14.63
CA LYS A 342 -0.39 -33.58 -13.34
C LYS A 342 -0.78 -32.25 -12.70
N GLU A 343 -0.89 -31.18 -13.50
CA GLU A 343 -1.36 -29.88 -13.02
C GLU A 343 -2.80 -29.97 -12.50
N GLU A 344 -3.72 -30.58 -13.23
CA GLU A 344 -5.11 -30.77 -12.78
C GLU A 344 -5.21 -31.60 -11.48
N GLU A 345 -4.40 -32.66 -11.33
CA GLU A 345 -4.35 -33.45 -10.09
C GLU A 345 -3.82 -32.63 -8.91
N GLN A 346 -2.77 -31.83 -9.12
CA GLN A 346 -2.24 -30.93 -8.08
C GLN A 346 -3.26 -29.88 -7.67
N LEU A 347 -3.98 -29.32 -8.62
CA LEU A 347 -5.00 -28.32 -8.35
C LEU A 347 -6.17 -28.89 -7.55
N LYS A 348 -6.58 -30.13 -7.81
CA LYS A 348 -7.56 -30.84 -6.96
C LYS A 348 -7.06 -31.02 -5.54
N LYS A 349 -5.80 -31.43 -5.35
CA LYS A 349 -5.19 -31.53 -4.01
C LYS A 349 -5.17 -30.20 -3.28
N VAL A 350 -4.88 -29.10 -3.98
CA VAL A 350 -4.96 -27.74 -3.41
C VAL A 350 -6.39 -27.47 -2.94
N GLU A 351 -7.39 -27.68 -3.80
CA GLU A 351 -8.79 -27.43 -3.47
C GLU A 351 -9.26 -28.27 -2.28
N GLU A 352 -8.94 -29.57 -2.26
CA GLU A 352 -9.28 -30.51 -1.19
C GLU A 352 -8.63 -30.14 0.15
N SER A 353 -7.40 -29.63 0.14
CA SER A 353 -6.66 -29.23 1.36
C SER A 353 -6.86 -27.76 1.76
N PHE A 354 -7.72 -27.02 1.06
CA PHE A 354 -7.94 -25.60 1.33
C PHE A 354 -8.53 -25.35 2.71
N ASP A 355 -9.52 -26.13 3.13
CA ASP A 355 -10.13 -25.94 4.45
C ASP A 355 -9.15 -26.29 5.58
N ASP A 356 -8.31 -27.31 5.39
CA ASP A 356 -7.23 -27.66 6.32
C ASP A 356 -6.20 -26.52 6.45
N LEU A 357 -5.89 -25.83 5.34
CA LEU A 357 -5.02 -24.65 5.35
C LEU A 357 -5.61 -23.53 6.19
N ILE A 358 -6.92 -23.27 6.06
CA ILE A 358 -7.60 -22.25 6.87
C ILE A 358 -7.61 -22.66 8.34
N GLU A 359 -7.84 -23.93 8.64
CA GLU A 359 -7.85 -24.44 10.01
C GLU A 359 -6.48 -24.33 10.67
N LEU A 360 -5.41 -24.70 9.96
CA LEU A 360 -4.04 -24.49 10.43
C LEU A 360 -3.76 -23.01 10.71
N ALA A 361 -4.20 -22.13 9.81
CA ALA A 361 -3.98 -20.69 9.96
C ALA A 361 -4.72 -20.12 11.19
N LYS A 362 -5.96 -20.56 11.44
CA LYS A 362 -6.71 -20.24 12.66
C LYS A 362 -5.98 -20.72 13.91
N GLU A 363 -5.59 -22.00 13.94
CA GLU A 363 -4.92 -22.59 15.09
C GLU A 363 -3.58 -21.93 15.39
N SER A 364 -2.81 -21.60 14.34
CA SER A 364 -1.54 -20.89 14.44
C SER A 364 -1.75 -19.49 15.05
N LEU A 365 -2.75 -18.75 14.59
CA LEU A 365 -3.09 -17.44 15.14
C LEU A 365 -3.47 -17.51 16.62
N ILE A 366 -4.27 -18.49 17.02
CA ILE A 366 -4.68 -18.64 18.42
C ILE A 366 -3.49 -19.03 19.30
N THR A 367 -2.76 -20.07 18.89
CA THR A 367 -1.70 -20.70 19.68
C THR A 367 -0.50 -19.79 19.87
N TYR A 368 -0.09 -19.08 18.81
CA TYR A 368 1.09 -18.24 18.83
C TYR A 368 0.75 -16.75 19.02
N GLY A 369 -0.47 -16.31 18.69
CA GLY A 369 -0.91 -14.93 18.92
C GLY A 369 -0.89 -14.50 20.39
N ARG A 370 -0.90 -15.45 21.34
CA ARG A 370 -0.69 -15.14 22.77
C ARG A 370 0.68 -14.55 23.08
N THR A 371 1.67 -14.78 22.21
CA THR A 371 3.03 -14.24 22.37
C THR A 371 3.15 -12.76 22.02
N LEU A 372 2.16 -12.21 21.31
CA LEU A 372 2.12 -10.82 20.86
C LEU A 372 1.73 -9.87 22.00
N ARG A 373 2.71 -9.48 22.81
CA ARG A 373 2.53 -8.55 23.94
C ARG A 373 2.43 -7.10 23.51
N SER A 374 2.95 -6.78 22.33
CA SER A 374 2.88 -5.46 21.70
C SER A 374 1.47 -5.08 21.23
N VAL A 375 0.62 -6.08 20.97
CA VAL A 375 -0.77 -5.88 20.54
C VAL A 375 -1.66 -5.74 21.76
N LYS A 376 -2.44 -4.65 21.83
CA LYS A 376 -3.32 -4.37 22.97
C LYS A 376 -4.54 -5.29 22.95
N SER A 377 -5.14 -5.56 24.11
CA SER A 377 -6.29 -6.47 24.20
C SER A 377 -7.51 -5.99 23.42
N ASP A 378 -7.67 -4.68 23.20
CA ASP A 378 -8.75 -4.16 22.38
C ASP A 378 -8.44 -4.21 20.88
N GLU A 379 -7.23 -4.54 20.44
CA GLU A 379 -6.81 -4.58 19.04
C GLU A 379 -7.02 -5.96 18.39
N VAL A 380 -6.91 -6.02 17.06
CA VAL A 380 -7.16 -7.21 16.23
C VAL A 380 -5.85 -7.73 15.64
N ILE A 381 -5.68 -9.05 15.60
CA ILE A 381 -4.62 -9.71 14.84
C ILE A 381 -5.23 -10.20 13.54
N ILE A 382 -4.63 -9.83 12.41
CA ILE A 382 -5.09 -10.11 11.06
C ILE A 382 -4.02 -10.93 10.34
N LEU A 383 -4.40 -12.02 9.69
CA LEU A 383 -3.56 -12.80 8.80
C LEU A 383 -4.16 -12.80 7.40
N ASN A 384 -3.42 -12.26 6.45
CA ASN A 384 -3.76 -12.29 5.03
C ASN A 384 -2.96 -13.39 4.33
N LEU A 385 -3.65 -14.42 3.85
CA LEU A 385 -3.10 -15.44 2.96
C LEU A 385 -3.36 -14.99 1.52
N ASN A 386 -2.30 -14.70 0.77
CA ASN A 386 -2.39 -14.21 -0.61
C ASN A 386 -2.00 -15.33 -1.57
N PHE A 387 -2.93 -15.74 -2.42
CA PHE A 387 -2.73 -16.80 -3.39
C PHE A 387 -2.23 -16.20 -4.70
N SER A 388 -1.17 -16.78 -5.27
CA SER A 388 -0.64 -16.39 -6.57
C SER A 388 -1.71 -16.50 -7.68
N ASN A 389 -1.53 -15.77 -8.78
CA ASN A 389 -2.49 -15.72 -9.88
C ASN A 389 -2.84 -17.11 -10.46
N PHE A 390 -1.94 -18.09 -10.33
CA PHE A 390 -2.18 -19.43 -10.82
C PHE A 390 -3.38 -20.12 -10.15
N PHE A 391 -3.71 -19.79 -8.90
CA PHE A 391 -4.89 -20.34 -8.23
C PHE A 391 -6.22 -19.82 -8.78
N THR A 392 -6.21 -18.67 -9.48
CA THR A 392 -7.45 -18.01 -9.93
C THR A 392 -8.18 -18.76 -11.04
N LYS A 393 -7.52 -19.73 -11.69
CA LYS A 393 -8.17 -20.62 -12.66
C LYS A 393 -9.13 -21.62 -12.00
N ASN A 394 -8.98 -21.89 -10.70
CA ASN A 394 -9.58 -23.06 -10.05
C ASN A 394 -10.47 -22.69 -8.85
N MET A 395 -11.31 -21.66 -9.00
CA MET A 395 -12.35 -21.26 -8.02
C MET A 395 -11.86 -20.84 -6.62
N LEU A 396 -10.55 -20.93 -6.33
CA LEU A 396 -9.99 -20.44 -5.08
C LEU A 396 -10.02 -18.91 -5.02
N PRO A 397 -10.24 -18.34 -3.82
CA PRO A 397 -10.16 -16.90 -3.64
C PRO A 397 -8.72 -16.43 -3.86
N LYS A 398 -8.57 -15.20 -4.35
CA LYS A 398 -7.26 -14.57 -4.53
C LYS A 398 -6.55 -14.30 -3.20
N SER A 399 -7.32 -14.08 -2.14
CA SER A 399 -6.78 -14.00 -0.80
C SER A 399 -7.82 -14.41 0.23
N VAL A 400 -7.35 -14.86 1.40
CA VAL A 400 -8.19 -15.10 2.57
C VAL A 400 -7.67 -14.25 3.70
N ARG A 401 -8.56 -13.51 4.34
CA ARG A 401 -8.28 -12.76 5.55
C ARG A 401 -8.87 -13.49 6.74
N ILE A 402 -8.05 -13.72 7.75
CA ILE A 402 -8.44 -14.32 9.01
C ILE A 402 -8.18 -13.28 10.09
N SER A 403 -9.16 -12.98 10.94
CA SER A 403 -9.02 -11.95 11.97
C SER A 403 -9.59 -12.38 13.32
N VAL A 404 -8.88 -12.01 14.39
CA VAL A 404 -9.20 -12.39 15.77
C VAL A 404 -8.89 -11.26 16.74
N ASN A 405 -9.79 -10.98 17.68
CA ASN A 405 -9.53 -9.96 18.69
C ASN A 405 -8.48 -10.47 19.68
N LYS A 406 -7.54 -9.60 20.07
CA LYS A 406 -6.50 -9.96 21.02
C LYS A 406 -7.07 -10.36 22.37
N SER A 407 -8.13 -9.68 22.83
CA SER A 407 -8.86 -10.02 24.06
C SER A 407 -9.39 -11.45 24.08
N GLN A 408 -9.84 -12.01 22.95
CA GLN A 408 -10.30 -13.38 22.86
C GLN A 408 -9.12 -14.37 23.00
N ILE A 409 -7.98 -14.08 22.38
CA ILE A 409 -6.74 -14.86 22.57
C ILE A 409 -6.28 -14.79 24.04
N ASP A 410 -6.41 -13.64 24.68
CA ASP A 410 -6.07 -13.47 26.10
C ASP A 410 -7.01 -14.27 27.01
N GLN A 411 -8.31 -14.32 26.68
CA GLN A 411 -9.28 -15.17 27.39
C GLN A 411 -8.97 -16.65 27.21
N PHE A 412 -8.66 -17.09 25.98
CA PHE A 412 -8.23 -18.46 25.69
C PHE A 412 -6.98 -18.82 26.50
N SER A 413 -5.99 -17.93 26.54
CA SER A 413 -4.74 -18.13 27.28
C SER A 413 -4.96 -18.27 28.79
N LYS A 414 -6.06 -17.73 29.32
CA LYS A 414 -6.49 -17.84 30.73
C LYS A 414 -7.42 -19.03 30.98
N GLY A 415 -7.75 -19.81 29.95
CA GLY A 415 -8.72 -20.91 30.02
C GLY A 415 -10.19 -20.46 30.09
N GLY A 416 -10.48 -19.20 29.77
CA GLY A 416 -11.84 -18.64 29.81
C GLY A 416 -12.71 -19.03 28.62
N ILE A 417 -12.10 -19.40 27.49
CA ILE A 417 -12.78 -19.96 26.30
C ILE A 417 -11.97 -21.14 25.77
N SER A 418 -12.63 -22.11 25.14
CA SER A 418 -11.95 -23.25 24.52
C SER A 418 -11.38 -22.92 23.14
N LEU A 419 -10.46 -23.75 22.64
CA LEU A 419 -9.89 -23.61 21.29
C LEU A 419 -10.98 -23.66 20.21
N ASP A 420 -11.89 -24.64 20.31
CA ASP A 420 -12.96 -24.85 19.33
C ASP A 420 -13.97 -23.70 19.32
N GLN A 421 -14.26 -23.12 20.49
CA GLN A 421 -15.11 -21.95 20.58
C GLN A 421 -14.45 -20.75 19.90
N LEU A 422 -13.17 -20.50 20.19
CA LEU A 422 -12.44 -19.40 19.58
C LEU A 422 -12.32 -19.57 18.05
N LYS A 423 -12.05 -20.80 17.55
CA LYS A 423 -11.98 -21.09 16.10
C LYS A 423 -13.27 -20.76 15.35
N LYS A 424 -14.43 -20.88 16.01
CA LYS A 424 -15.76 -20.53 15.46
C LYS A 424 -16.00 -19.01 15.44
N ASP A 425 -15.48 -18.29 16.42
CA ASP A 425 -15.64 -16.84 16.54
C ASP A 425 -14.67 -16.04 15.64
N ILE A 426 -13.67 -16.69 15.05
CA ILE A 426 -12.74 -16.06 14.10
C ILE A 426 -13.46 -15.68 12.82
N ASP A 427 -13.35 -14.41 12.43
CA ASP A 427 -13.85 -13.91 11.16
C ASP A 427 -12.93 -14.32 10.02
N VAL A 428 -13.50 -14.98 9.00
CA VAL A 428 -12.80 -15.46 7.81
C VAL A 428 -13.48 -14.88 6.58
N LYS A 429 -12.74 -14.02 5.86
CA LYS A 429 -13.22 -13.38 4.64
C LYS A 429 -12.44 -13.86 3.42
N LYS A 430 -13.14 -14.54 2.50
CA LYS A 430 -12.62 -14.94 1.18
C LYS A 430 -12.75 -13.76 0.22
N LEU A 431 -11.66 -13.38 -0.44
CA LEU A 431 -11.60 -12.22 -1.33
C LEU A 431 -11.36 -12.68 -2.78
N THR A 432 -12.37 -12.50 -3.64
CA THR A 432 -12.37 -12.94 -5.05
C THR A 432 -11.73 -11.92 -6.00
N SER A 433 -11.78 -10.64 -5.66
CA SER A 433 -10.92 -9.60 -6.23
C SER A 433 -9.63 -9.54 -5.41
N SER A 434 -8.49 -9.48 -6.10
CA SER A 434 -7.22 -9.33 -5.41
C SER A 434 -7.18 -7.89 -4.97
N ILE A 435 -7.18 -7.67 -3.68
CA ILE A 435 -6.60 -6.45 -3.12
C ILE A 435 -5.10 -6.39 -3.57
N ASN A 436 -4.51 -7.53 -3.94
CA ASN A 436 -3.13 -7.75 -4.41
C ASN A 436 -2.98 -8.00 -5.93
N SER A 437 -3.65 -7.28 -6.83
CA SER A 437 -3.24 -7.40 -8.24
C SER A 437 -1.96 -6.59 -8.42
N SER A 438 -0.81 -7.20 -8.16
CA SER A 438 0.36 -6.86 -8.95
C SER A 438 -0.08 -7.04 -10.40
N ALA A 439 -0.29 -5.92 -11.09
CA ALA A 439 -0.39 -5.96 -12.54
C ALA A 439 0.88 -6.68 -13.00
N GLU A 440 0.73 -7.77 -13.73
CA GLU A 440 1.80 -8.18 -14.63
C GLU A 440 2.20 -6.91 -15.37
N GLY A 441 3.46 -6.50 -15.24
CA GLY A 441 3.98 -5.41 -16.05
C GLY A 441 3.81 -5.83 -17.50
N ILE A 442 2.74 -5.37 -18.15
CA ILE A 442 2.75 -5.20 -19.59
C ILE A 442 3.74 -4.07 -19.79
N TYR A 443 5.01 -4.43 -19.90
CA TYR A 443 6.05 -3.52 -20.32
C TYR A 443 5.75 -3.17 -21.77
N PHE A 444 5.13 -2.02 -21.99
CA PHE A 444 5.18 -1.39 -23.28
C PHE A 444 6.64 -0.97 -23.48
N VAL A 445 7.40 -1.77 -24.22
CA VAL A 445 8.60 -1.26 -24.88
C VAL A 445 8.08 -0.22 -25.85
N GLN A 446 8.21 1.05 -25.47
CA GLN A 446 8.07 2.13 -26.43
C GLN A 446 9.20 1.90 -27.42
N PRO A 447 8.93 1.49 -28.69
CA PRO A 447 10.00 1.26 -29.63
C PRO A 447 10.79 2.56 -29.72
N SER A 448 12.12 2.47 -29.60
CA SER A 448 12.96 3.62 -29.85
C SER A 448 12.58 4.16 -31.25
N SER A 449 12.40 5.47 -31.37
CA SER A 449 11.94 6.11 -32.63
C SER A 449 12.83 5.77 -33.83
N THR A 450 14.06 5.32 -33.58
CA THR A 450 15.02 4.80 -34.55
C THR A 450 14.62 3.46 -35.19
N GLU A 451 13.90 2.57 -34.51
CA GLU A 451 13.55 1.25 -35.04
C GLU A 451 12.27 1.27 -35.88
N ALA A 452 11.32 2.17 -35.57
CA ALA A 452 10.08 2.34 -36.33
C ALA A 452 10.33 2.78 -37.79
N GLN A 453 11.38 3.57 -38.05
CA GLN A 453 11.75 3.98 -39.41
C GLN A 453 12.27 2.83 -40.27
N SER A 454 13.02 1.87 -39.68
CA SER A 454 13.57 0.74 -40.44
C SER A 454 12.50 -0.25 -40.95
N VAL A 455 11.37 -0.34 -40.25
CA VAL A 455 10.24 -1.19 -40.65
C VAL A 455 9.43 -0.53 -41.76
N TYR A 456 9.25 0.79 -41.73
CA TYR A 456 8.58 1.52 -42.82
C TYR A 456 9.42 1.58 -44.11
N ASP A 457 10.75 1.65 -44.02
CA ASP A 457 11.62 1.65 -45.21
C ASP A 457 11.66 0.27 -45.91
N LYS A 458 11.57 -0.84 -45.16
CA LYS A 458 11.50 -2.18 -45.77
C LYS A 458 10.18 -2.46 -46.49
N VAL A 459 9.07 -1.89 -46.05
CA VAL A 459 7.77 -2.03 -46.73
C VAL A 459 7.72 -1.21 -48.02
N ARG A 460 8.48 -0.11 -48.11
CA ARG A 460 8.53 0.73 -49.32
C ARG A 460 9.34 0.11 -50.47
N VAL A 461 10.30 -0.77 -50.17
CA VAL A 461 11.12 -1.45 -51.18
C VAL A 461 10.38 -2.61 -51.88
N LEU A 462 9.35 -3.19 -51.25
CA LEU A 462 8.62 -4.34 -51.80
C LEU A 462 7.48 -3.96 -52.75
N ASN A 463 7.03 -2.70 -52.77
CA ASN A 463 5.95 -2.24 -53.67
C ASN A 463 6.46 -1.52 -54.94
N GLY A 464 7.76 -1.59 -55.22
CA GLY A 464 8.38 -0.89 -56.34
C GLY A 464 9.03 -1.81 -57.38
N LYS A 465 8.24 -2.58 -58.14
CA LYS A 465 8.65 -3.04 -59.48
C LYS A 465 7.46 -3.62 -60.27
N ALA A 466 7.02 -2.90 -61.30
CA ALA A 466 7.10 -3.33 -62.70
C ALA A 466 6.07 -2.57 -63.57
N GLU A 467 6.47 -1.45 -64.16
CA GLU A 467 5.90 -1.03 -65.45
C GLU A 467 7.00 -1.16 -66.50
N GLY A 468 6.75 -2.03 -67.48
CA GLY A 468 7.66 -2.39 -68.55
C GLY A 468 7.75 -1.30 -69.62
N LYS A 469 8.91 -1.24 -70.27
CA LYS A 469 9.08 -0.60 -71.57
C LYS A 469 8.82 -1.64 -72.66
N ASN A 470 8.03 -1.25 -73.66
CA ASN A 470 8.06 -1.83 -75.01
C ASN A 470 9.28 -1.29 -75.77
#